data_AF-A0A916TLD6-F1
#
_entry.id   AF-A0A916TLD6-F1
#
_cell.length_a   1.000
_cell.length_b   1.000
_cell.length_c   1.000
_cell.angle_alpha   90.00
_cell.angle_beta   90.00
_cell.angle_gamma   90.00
#
_symmetry.space_group_name_H-M   'P 1'
#
loop_
_entity.id
_entity.type
_entity.pdbx_description
1 polymer ?
#
loop_
_entity_poly.entity_id
_entity_poly.type
_entity_poly.pdbx_seq_one_letter_code
_entity_poly.pdbx_strand_id
1 'polypeptide(L)'
;MHVGGTGEKARPAWRGRAVWATALVVVLAVVVAGVVIHKIRKDRLDTGAVRSENAAISGPAVSSSAQFQVPNAALVVQATAGRAARFDDDGRIRAPRGGVLVRVAWSSTRSAAPTAEGLGDAPSTLAVRSRGRTVTVDPRIVGTAGEQQAVVALLGDADDVVLEVRFAGRGQAVELLSGRRHAGSFASLYTNGAWPFGPKPALSFQQKQPADPASSISWNAEVRDHDAFRVPYLAGLGWAPRGREWFVVRSVGYYLNDDAALWKSGGRRAQYAVQGASRFAVTVAGKAPAKVLRKPGESGKAYGYSAPRGGEYVFSIRSGDRATVESALSATLRRSSGDRAAPRVVALKVQRRDVHPAVAGSAGEGR
;
A
#
# COMPACT_ATOMS: atom_id res chain seq x y z
N MET A 1 -26.40 -17.55 107.95
CA MET A 1 -27.10 -16.58 107.08
C MET A 1 -26.05 -15.62 106.54
N HIS A 2 -25.67 -15.73 105.26
CA HIS A 2 -26.20 -14.89 104.15
C HIS A 2 -25.88 -13.40 104.41
N VAL A 3 -25.16 -12.64 103.58
CA VAL A 3 -24.91 -12.68 102.13
C VAL A 3 -23.58 -11.94 101.86
N GLY A 4 -22.82 -12.38 100.84
CA GLY A 4 -21.60 -11.73 100.39
C GLY A 4 -21.85 -10.40 99.67
N GLY A 5 -21.07 -9.38 100.02
CA GLY A 5 -20.97 -8.12 99.28
C GLY A 5 -19.76 -8.16 98.35
N THR A 6 -20.03 -8.17 97.05
CA THR A 6 -19.08 -8.20 95.93
C THR A 6 -18.19 -6.95 95.92
N GLY A 7 -16.88 -7.14 96.10
CA GLY A 7 -15.87 -6.10 95.88
C GLY A 7 -15.78 -5.72 94.40
N GLU A 8 -16.32 -4.56 94.06
CA GLU A 8 -16.25 -3.95 92.75
C GLU A 8 -14.81 -3.48 92.48
N LYS A 9 -14.01 -4.36 91.85
CA LYS A 9 -12.66 -4.00 91.37
C LYS A 9 -12.80 -2.96 90.26
N ALA A 10 -12.55 -1.70 90.59
CA ALA A 10 -12.41 -0.60 89.64
C ALA A 10 -11.42 -1.01 88.53
N ARG A 11 -11.96 -1.36 87.36
CA ARG A 11 -11.14 -1.68 86.19
C ARG A 11 -10.44 -0.41 85.74
N PRO A 12 -9.12 -0.42 85.53
CA PRO A 12 -8.37 0.78 85.16
C PRO A 12 -8.86 1.30 83.81
N ALA A 13 -9.42 2.52 83.81
CA ALA A 13 -9.95 3.25 82.66
C ALA A 13 -8.92 3.50 81.53
N TRP A 14 -7.65 3.14 81.76
CA TRP A 14 -6.56 3.22 80.79
C TRP A 14 -6.64 2.20 79.65
N ARG A 15 -7.26 1.03 79.88
CA ARG A 15 -7.41 0.02 78.82
C ARG A 15 -8.34 0.47 77.69
N GLY A 16 -9.35 1.28 78.00
CA GLY A 16 -10.28 1.82 77.00
C GLY A 16 -9.62 2.83 76.06
N ARG A 17 -8.73 3.68 76.59
CA ARG A 17 -8.01 4.71 75.80
C ARG A 17 -6.97 4.09 74.85
N ALA A 18 -6.25 3.06 75.32
CA ALA A 18 -5.28 2.37 74.48
C ALA A 18 -5.95 1.67 73.28
N VAL A 19 -7.08 0.99 73.50
CA VAL A 19 -7.86 0.31 72.45
C VAL A 19 -8.44 1.32 71.45
N TRP A 20 -8.95 2.45 71.92
CA TRP A 20 -9.43 3.52 71.04
C TRP A 20 -8.34 4.13 70.18
N ALA A 21 -7.15 4.36 70.74
CA ALA A 21 -6.01 4.87 69.98
C ALA A 21 -5.54 3.87 68.91
N THR A 22 -5.51 2.57 69.22
CA THR A 22 -5.15 1.55 68.22
C THR A 22 -6.19 1.45 67.12
N ALA A 23 -7.48 1.47 67.46
CA ALA A 23 -8.56 1.46 66.48
C ALA A 23 -8.49 2.68 65.55
N LEU A 24 -8.20 3.87 66.08
CA LEU A 24 -8.05 5.09 65.28
C LEU A 24 -6.87 4.99 64.31
N VAL A 25 -5.72 4.47 64.75
CA VAL A 25 -4.54 4.27 63.90
C VAL A 25 -4.84 3.28 62.77
N VAL A 26 -5.55 2.18 63.06
CA VAL A 26 -5.94 1.20 62.05
C VAL A 26 -6.90 1.81 61.03
N VAL A 27 -7.92 2.55 61.48
CA VAL A 27 -8.86 3.23 60.58
C VAL A 27 -8.13 4.24 59.71
N LEU A 28 -7.24 5.04 60.27
CA LEU A 28 -6.43 6.00 59.51
C LEU A 28 -5.56 5.29 58.47
N ALA A 29 -4.89 4.19 58.85
CA ALA A 29 -4.07 3.40 57.93
C ALA A 29 -4.90 2.82 56.76
N VAL A 30 -6.12 2.34 57.04
CA VAL A 30 -7.04 1.83 56.01
C VAL A 30 -7.50 2.95 55.08
N VAL A 31 -7.84 4.12 55.62
CA VAL A 31 -8.23 5.29 54.80
C VAL A 31 -7.07 5.75 53.93
N VAL A 32 -5.86 5.87 54.48
CA VAL A 32 -4.66 6.24 53.72
C VAL A 32 -4.36 5.20 52.64
N ALA A 33 -4.42 3.91 52.97
CA ALA A 33 -4.25 2.84 51.99
C ALA A 33 -5.33 2.89 50.90
N GLY A 34 -6.58 3.15 51.27
CA GLY A 34 -7.71 3.31 50.34
C GLY A 34 -7.50 4.48 49.37
N VAL A 35 -7.09 5.65 49.89
CA VAL A 35 -6.78 6.84 49.07
C VAL A 35 -5.59 6.58 48.14
N VAL A 36 -4.53 5.93 48.64
CA VAL A 36 -3.36 5.57 47.83
C VAL A 36 -3.73 4.58 46.72
N ILE A 37 -4.50 3.54 47.03
CA ILE A 37 -4.98 2.55 46.04
C ILE A 37 -5.89 3.23 45.01
N HIS A 38 -6.80 4.10 45.45
CA HIS A 38 -7.70 4.84 44.56
C HIS A 38 -6.92 5.75 43.61
N LYS A 39 -5.93 6.50 44.12
CA LYS A 39 -5.07 7.36 43.30
C LYS A 39 -4.23 6.54 42.30
N ILE A 40 -3.64 5.42 42.73
CA ILE A 40 -2.89 4.50 41.86
C ILE A 40 -3.77 3.90 40.75
N ARG A 41 -5.06 3.68 41.01
CA ARG A 41 -6.01 3.19 39.99
C ARG A 41 -6.46 4.31 39.05
N LYS A 42 -6.73 5.51 39.56
CA LYS A 42 -7.17 6.65 38.75
C LYS A 42 -6.13 7.10 37.72
N ASP A 43 -4.84 7.01 38.06
CA ASP A 43 -3.75 7.45 37.18
C ASP A 43 -3.30 6.37 36.17
N ARG A 44 -3.97 5.21 36.13
CA ARG A 44 -3.67 4.13 35.18
C ARG A 44 -4.74 4.04 34.11
N LEU A 45 -4.28 3.96 32.87
CA LEU A 45 -5.16 3.70 31.73
C LEU A 45 -5.54 2.22 31.68
N ASP A 46 -6.77 1.97 31.27
CA ASP A 46 -7.16 0.68 30.73
C ASP A 46 -6.56 0.50 29.34
N THR A 47 -6.40 -0.76 28.93
CA THR A 47 -5.90 -1.11 27.60
C THR A 47 -6.81 -0.58 26.50
N GLY A 48 -6.27 0.15 25.53
CA GLY A 48 -7.04 0.76 24.46
C GLY A 48 -6.37 2.01 23.87
N ALA A 49 -7.04 2.63 22.91
CA ALA A 49 -6.59 3.91 22.35
C ALA A 49 -6.96 5.06 23.29
N VAL A 50 -5.99 5.92 23.57
CA VAL A 50 -6.16 7.17 24.33
C VAL A 50 -5.82 8.30 23.38
N ARG A 51 -6.86 8.94 22.85
CA ARG A 51 -6.68 10.13 22.02
C ARG A 51 -6.40 11.31 22.93
N SER A 52 -5.13 11.64 23.06
CA SER A 52 -4.75 12.98 23.46
C SER A 52 -3.54 13.40 22.63
N GLU A 53 -3.68 14.56 22.02
CA GLU A 53 -2.80 15.06 20.98
C GLU A 53 -1.46 15.55 21.55
N ASN A 54 -1.34 15.75 22.87
CA ASN A 54 -0.14 16.35 23.47
C ASN A 54 0.58 15.44 24.48
N ALA A 55 0.44 14.12 24.39
CA ALA A 55 1.19 13.26 25.31
C ALA A 55 2.66 13.18 24.94
N ALA A 56 3.54 13.40 25.91
CA ALA A 56 4.96 13.04 25.81
C ALA A 56 5.27 11.83 26.70
N ILE A 57 5.90 10.80 26.14
CA ILE A 57 6.41 9.67 26.94
C ILE A 57 7.52 10.19 27.86
N SER A 58 7.43 9.85 29.14
CA SER A 58 8.34 10.33 30.20
C SER A 58 9.13 9.18 30.83
N GLY A 59 10.45 9.37 30.97
CA GLY A 59 11.37 8.37 31.53
C GLY A 59 12.03 7.50 30.46
N PRO A 60 12.55 6.31 30.83
CA PRO A 60 13.15 5.38 29.86
C PRO A 60 12.13 5.00 28.78
N ALA A 61 12.49 5.24 27.53
CA ALA A 61 11.64 5.02 26.38
C ALA A 61 12.44 4.45 25.21
N VAL A 62 11.75 3.67 24.37
CA VAL A 62 12.27 3.18 23.09
C VAL A 62 11.57 3.96 21.99
N SER A 63 12.33 4.61 21.13
CA SER A 63 11.80 5.33 19.96
C SER A 63 12.30 4.68 18.68
N SER A 64 11.42 4.59 17.68
CA SER A 64 11.77 4.10 16.36
C SER A 64 10.95 4.80 15.28
N SER A 65 11.48 4.83 14.07
CA SER A 65 10.82 5.36 12.89
C SER A 65 10.74 4.28 11.83
N ALA A 66 9.58 4.11 11.21
CA ALA A 66 9.32 3.09 10.21
C ALA A 66 8.57 3.70 9.02
N GLN A 67 9.07 3.42 7.81
CA GLN A 67 8.37 3.76 6.58
C GLN A 67 7.53 2.57 6.10
N PHE A 68 6.24 2.78 5.83
CA PHE A 68 5.36 1.79 5.23
C PHE A 68 5.00 2.19 3.80
N GLN A 69 5.15 1.25 2.86
CA GLN A 69 4.68 1.42 1.49
C GLN A 69 3.39 0.63 1.34
N VAL A 70 2.30 1.29 0.97
CA VAL A 70 1.01 0.66 0.65
C VAL A 70 0.58 1.05 -0.77
N PRO A 71 -0.29 0.27 -1.43
CA PRO A 71 -0.62 0.52 -2.83
C PRO A 71 -1.10 1.95 -3.16
N ASN A 72 -1.75 2.64 -2.21
CA ASN A 72 -2.30 3.99 -2.41
C ASN A 72 -1.55 5.12 -1.68
N ALA A 73 -0.55 4.81 -0.83
CA ALA A 73 0.12 5.79 0.01
C ALA A 73 1.51 5.30 0.45
N ALA A 74 2.36 6.24 0.86
CA ALA A 74 3.50 5.96 1.71
C ALA A 74 3.23 6.56 3.09
N LEU A 75 3.57 5.84 4.14
CA LEU A 75 3.48 6.33 5.51
C LEU A 75 4.86 6.42 6.13
N VAL A 76 5.10 7.49 6.88
CA VAL A 76 6.19 7.56 7.85
C VAL A 76 5.57 7.51 9.22
N VAL A 77 5.94 6.51 10.02
CA VAL A 77 5.39 6.28 11.36
C VAL A 77 6.52 6.38 12.36
N GLN A 78 6.42 7.32 13.28
CA GLN A 78 7.27 7.42 14.45
C GLN A 78 6.53 6.86 15.64
N ALA A 79 7.21 6.04 16.44
CA ALA A 79 6.62 5.49 17.64
C ALA A 79 7.60 5.53 18.80
N THR A 80 7.08 5.92 19.97
CA THR A 80 7.82 5.96 21.23
C THR A 80 7.04 5.16 22.27
N ALA A 81 7.68 4.13 22.83
CA ALA A 81 7.10 3.27 23.85
C ALA A 81 7.76 3.50 25.22
N GLY A 82 6.96 3.65 26.27
CA GLY A 82 7.44 3.80 27.65
C GLY A 82 6.35 3.56 28.68
N ARG A 83 6.70 3.61 29.97
CA ARG A 83 5.77 3.22 31.06
C ARG A 83 4.89 4.36 31.59
N ALA A 84 5.19 5.60 31.23
CA ALA A 84 4.44 6.75 31.68
C ALA A 84 4.44 7.85 30.62
N ALA A 85 3.36 8.63 30.57
CA ALA A 85 3.22 9.81 29.73
C ALA A 85 2.89 11.03 30.59
N ARG A 86 3.32 12.21 30.17
CA ARG A 86 2.84 13.49 30.70
C ARG A 86 1.92 14.12 29.66
N PHE A 87 0.81 14.63 30.14
CA PHE A 87 -0.11 15.50 29.40
C PHE A 87 0.05 16.91 29.98
N ASP A 88 -0.04 17.92 29.12
CA ASP A 88 0.28 19.32 29.47
C ASP A 88 -0.44 19.78 30.75
N ASP A 89 -1.72 19.44 30.91
CA ASP A 89 -2.55 19.93 32.02
C ASP A 89 -3.02 18.85 33.03
N ASP A 90 -2.99 17.56 32.68
CA ASP A 90 -3.67 16.49 33.44
C ASP A 90 -2.75 15.60 34.30
N GLY A 91 -1.46 15.96 34.41
CA GLY A 91 -0.49 15.22 35.21
C GLY A 91 0.03 13.95 34.51
N ARG A 92 0.67 13.07 35.31
CA ARG A 92 1.40 11.91 34.78
C ARG A 92 0.51 10.67 34.73
N ILE A 93 0.19 10.20 33.52
CA ILE A 93 -0.53 8.96 33.32
C ILE A 93 0.45 7.80 33.22
N ARG A 94 0.07 6.65 33.80
CA ARG A 94 0.87 5.42 33.78
C ARG A 94 0.22 4.37 32.89
N ALA A 95 1.07 3.55 32.28
CA ALA A 95 0.64 2.36 31.58
C ALA A 95 -0.18 1.42 32.49
N PRO A 96 -1.00 0.53 31.90
CA PRO A 96 -1.59 -0.59 32.62
C PRO A 96 -0.53 -1.37 33.40
N ARG A 97 -0.95 -2.11 34.44
CA ARG A 97 -0.02 -3.01 35.16
C ARG A 97 0.58 -4.03 34.19
N GLY A 98 1.91 -4.11 34.15
CA GLY A 98 2.62 -4.99 33.21
C GLY A 98 2.41 -4.58 31.74
N GLY A 99 2.15 -3.30 31.50
CA GLY A 99 1.88 -2.73 30.18
C GLY A 99 2.80 -1.57 29.82
N VAL A 100 2.57 -1.04 28.62
CA VAL A 100 3.33 0.03 27.99
C VAL A 100 2.38 1.05 27.36
N LEU A 101 2.79 2.32 27.38
CA LEU A 101 2.18 3.39 26.59
C LEU A 101 3.00 3.56 25.31
N VAL A 102 2.33 3.60 24.16
CA VAL A 102 2.95 3.82 22.86
C VAL A 102 2.36 5.09 22.26
N ARG A 103 3.18 6.13 22.15
CA ARG A 103 2.87 7.30 21.32
C ARG A 103 3.19 6.93 19.89
N VAL A 104 2.25 7.11 18.99
CA VAL A 104 2.41 6.89 17.55
C VAL A 104 2.10 8.19 16.85
N ALA A 105 3.05 8.70 16.09
CA ALA A 105 2.85 9.81 15.17
C ALA A 105 3.04 9.30 13.74
N TRP A 106 2.20 9.73 12.81
CA TRP A 106 2.31 9.31 11.42
C TRP A 106 1.97 10.46 10.49
N SER A 107 2.65 10.46 9.34
CA SER A 107 2.27 11.26 8.19
C SER A 107 2.11 10.34 6.99
N SER A 108 1.21 10.72 6.08
CA SER A 108 1.00 9.98 4.85
C SER A 108 1.16 10.88 3.65
N THR A 109 1.83 10.38 2.63
CA THR A 109 1.88 11.01 1.32
C THR A 109 1.14 10.10 0.35
N ARG A 110 0.30 10.70 -0.50
CA ARG A 110 -0.35 9.94 -1.58
C ARG A 110 0.77 9.37 -2.45
N SER A 111 0.71 8.07 -2.69
CA SER A 111 1.69 7.43 -3.57
C SER A 111 1.47 7.96 -4.99
N ALA A 112 2.54 8.33 -5.67
CA ALA A 112 2.52 8.72 -7.08
C ALA A 112 2.29 7.53 -8.03
N ALA A 113 2.01 6.34 -7.49
CA ALA A 113 1.75 5.15 -8.28
C ALA A 113 0.65 5.46 -9.32
N PRO A 114 0.90 5.18 -10.62
CA PRO A 114 -0.04 5.51 -11.69
C PRO A 114 -1.39 4.86 -11.40
N THR A 115 -2.40 5.69 -11.22
CA THR A 115 -3.79 5.24 -11.06
C THR A 115 -4.28 4.70 -12.40
N ALA A 116 -4.15 3.39 -12.61
CA ALA A 116 -5.20 2.67 -13.31
C ALA A 116 -6.54 2.99 -12.60
N GLU A 117 -7.59 3.27 -13.38
CA GLU A 117 -8.95 3.37 -12.84
C GLU A 117 -9.20 2.17 -11.92
N GLY A 118 -9.57 2.45 -10.67
CA GLY A 118 -9.86 1.42 -9.66
C GLY A 118 -8.80 1.24 -8.56
N LEU A 119 -7.54 1.69 -8.68
CA LEU A 119 -6.51 1.44 -7.63
C LEU A 119 -6.84 1.96 -6.20
N GLY A 120 -7.93 2.72 -6.00
CA GLY A 120 -8.16 3.59 -4.85
C GLY A 120 -9.18 3.19 -3.79
N ASP A 121 -9.82 2.02 -3.83
CA ASP A 121 -11.05 1.85 -3.01
C ASP A 121 -10.85 1.24 -1.62
N ALA A 122 -9.75 0.52 -1.38
CA ALA A 122 -9.50 -0.08 -0.07
C ALA A 122 -8.80 0.93 0.87
N PRO A 123 -9.37 1.25 2.05
CA PRO A 123 -8.67 2.07 3.02
C PRO A 123 -7.47 1.31 3.60
N SER A 124 -6.38 2.05 3.85
CA SER A 124 -5.26 1.55 4.66
C SER A 124 -5.58 1.78 6.13
N THR A 125 -5.19 0.87 7.03
CA THR A 125 -5.35 1.04 8.49
C THR A 125 -4.00 0.97 9.19
N LEU A 126 -3.77 1.82 10.19
CA LEU A 126 -2.61 1.76 11.09
C LEU A 126 -3.05 1.16 12.43
N ALA A 127 -2.27 0.21 12.95
CA ALA A 127 -2.50 -0.39 14.26
C ALA A 127 -1.18 -0.63 15.01
N VAL A 128 -1.28 -0.75 16.33
CA VAL A 128 -0.19 -1.21 17.19
C VAL A 128 -0.60 -2.52 17.82
N ARG A 129 0.31 -3.48 17.83
CA ARG A 129 0.11 -4.81 18.41
C ARG A 129 1.15 -5.09 19.48
N SER A 130 0.72 -5.72 20.57
CA SER A 130 1.60 -6.27 21.61
C SER A 130 0.98 -7.53 22.20
N ARG A 131 1.77 -8.59 22.42
CA ARG A 131 1.34 -9.89 22.97
C ARG A 131 0.01 -10.44 22.40
N GLY A 132 -0.17 -10.31 21.08
CA GLY A 132 -1.36 -10.79 20.37
C GLY A 132 -2.59 -9.88 20.42
N ARG A 133 -2.55 -8.77 21.17
CA ARG A 133 -3.61 -7.76 21.17
C ARG A 133 -3.29 -6.63 20.22
N THR A 134 -4.22 -6.33 19.32
CA THR A 134 -4.11 -5.25 18.33
C THR A 134 -5.04 -4.10 18.69
N VAL A 135 -4.53 -2.88 18.65
CA VAL A 135 -5.32 -1.65 18.78
C VAL A 135 -5.15 -0.82 17.52
N THR A 136 -6.26 -0.55 16.85
CA THR A 136 -6.30 0.32 15.68
C THR A 136 -6.08 1.77 16.12
N VAL A 137 -5.06 2.40 15.53
CA VAL A 137 -4.72 3.81 15.75
C VAL A 137 -5.47 4.69 14.77
N ASP A 138 -5.43 4.29 13.50
CA ASP A 138 -6.15 4.95 12.42
C ASP A 138 -6.91 3.90 11.60
N PRO A 139 -8.25 3.90 11.63
CA PRO A 139 -9.05 2.97 10.83
C PRO A 139 -9.06 3.32 9.34
N ARG A 140 -8.62 4.52 8.96
CA ARG A 140 -8.65 4.98 7.58
C ARG A 140 -7.58 6.04 7.31
N ILE A 141 -6.40 5.57 6.94
CA ILE A 141 -5.34 6.41 6.37
C ILE A 141 -5.79 6.87 4.98
N VAL A 142 -6.13 8.14 4.88
CA VAL A 142 -6.28 8.85 3.62
C VAL A 142 -5.00 9.69 3.47
N GLY A 143 -4.49 9.86 2.26
CA GLY A 143 -3.32 10.71 1.97
C GLY A 143 -3.58 12.19 2.25
N THR A 144 -3.83 12.54 3.51
CA THR A 144 -4.07 13.88 4.03
C THR A 144 -2.74 14.52 4.39
N ALA A 145 -2.55 15.77 3.98
CA ALA A 145 -1.41 16.57 4.41
C ALA A 145 -1.54 16.86 5.91
N GLY A 146 -0.54 16.47 6.69
CA GLY A 146 -0.48 16.71 8.14
C GLY A 146 0.09 15.53 8.91
N GLU A 147 0.76 15.82 10.02
CA GLU A 147 1.15 14.83 11.02
C GLU A 147 -0.05 14.55 11.93
N GLN A 148 -0.35 13.27 12.12
CA GLN A 148 -1.38 12.78 13.03
C GLN A 148 -0.70 12.03 14.17
N GLN A 149 -1.32 12.02 15.35
CA GLN A 149 -0.75 11.31 16.49
C GLN A 149 -1.82 10.72 17.41
N ALA A 150 -1.44 9.68 18.14
CA ALA A 150 -2.26 9.02 19.14
C ALA A 150 -1.39 8.37 20.21
N VAL A 151 -1.97 8.13 21.39
CA VAL A 151 -1.34 7.29 22.42
C VAL A 151 -2.16 6.02 22.61
N VAL A 152 -1.49 4.90 22.78
CA VAL A 152 -2.12 3.60 22.98
C VAL A 152 -1.58 2.97 24.25
N ALA A 153 -2.48 2.46 25.09
CA ALA A 153 -2.14 1.64 26.25
C ALA A 153 -2.25 0.16 25.89
N LEU A 154 -1.14 -0.57 26.01
CA LEU A 154 -1.05 -1.99 25.68
C LEU A 154 -0.53 -2.79 26.89
N LEU A 155 -0.83 -4.08 26.93
CA LEU A 155 -0.15 -5.02 27.82
C LEU A 155 1.20 -5.43 27.21
N GLY A 156 2.12 -5.88 28.05
CA GLY A 156 3.46 -6.28 27.65
C GLY A 156 4.49 -5.17 27.76
N ASP A 157 5.68 -5.45 27.25
CA ASP A 157 6.84 -4.58 27.35
C ASP A 157 7.14 -3.92 25.98
N ALA A 158 8.08 -2.97 25.93
CA ALA A 158 8.35 -2.18 24.72
C ALA A 158 8.96 -2.99 23.56
N ASP A 159 9.62 -4.09 23.88
CA ASP A 159 10.17 -5.11 22.98
C ASP A 159 9.08 -5.93 22.27
N ASP A 160 7.91 -6.08 22.88
CA ASP A 160 6.76 -6.79 22.29
C ASP A 160 5.98 -5.93 21.26
N VAL A 161 6.30 -4.63 21.15
CA VAL A 161 5.53 -3.68 20.36
C VAL A 161 5.82 -3.84 18.86
N VAL A 162 4.75 -3.98 18.08
CA VAL A 162 4.78 -4.11 16.64
C VAL A 162 3.85 -3.08 16.01
N LEU A 163 4.38 -2.29 15.08
CA LEU A 163 3.60 -1.41 14.21
C LEU A 163 3.07 -2.21 13.03
N GLU A 164 1.76 -2.17 12.77
CA GLU A 164 1.11 -2.91 11.70
C GLU A 164 0.33 -1.96 10.79
N VAL A 165 0.56 -2.08 9.47
CA VAL A 165 -0.25 -1.40 8.45
C VAL A 165 -0.96 -2.46 7.62
N ARG A 166 -2.27 -2.29 7.41
CA ARG A 166 -3.08 -3.20 6.59
C ARG A 166 -3.71 -2.48 5.42
N PHE A 167 -3.87 -3.21 4.32
CA PHE A 167 -4.55 -2.77 3.12
C PHE A 167 -5.24 -3.99 2.48
N ALA A 168 -6.52 -3.85 2.13
CA ALA A 168 -7.32 -4.90 1.48
C ALA A 168 -7.12 -6.30 2.11
N GLY A 169 -7.25 -6.39 3.44
CA GLY A 169 -7.18 -7.65 4.20
C GLY A 169 -5.78 -8.22 4.44
N ARG A 170 -4.71 -7.66 3.86
CA ARG A 170 -3.31 -8.08 4.11
C ARG A 170 -2.61 -7.05 4.98
N GLY A 171 -1.68 -7.50 5.81
CA GLY A 171 -0.88 -6.65 6.70
C GLY A 171 0.62 -6.77 6.45
N GLN A 172 1.33 -5.72 6.81
CA GLN A 172 2.77 -5.71 6.98
C GLN A 172 3.10 -5.11 8.34
N ALA A 173 4.23 -5.51 8.90
CA ALA A 173 4.58 -5.16 10.26
C ALA A 173 6.05 -4.75 10.40
N VAL A 174 6.34 -3.92 11.39
CA VAL A 174 7.69 -3.58 11.85
C VAL A 174 7.74 -3.71 13.37
N GLU A 175 8.68 -4.50 13.87
CA GLU A 175 8.98 -4.60 15.30
C GLU A 175 9.65 -3.30 15.78
N LEU A 176 9.13 -2.70 16.85
CA LEU A 176 9.54 -1.36 17.28
C LEU A 176 11.00 -1.31 17.70
N LEU A 177 11.42 -2.28 18.53
CA LEU A 177 12.77 -2.32 19.11
C LEU A 177 13.82 -2.78 18.09
N SER A 178 13.55 -3.87 17.37
CA SER A 178 14.52 -4.47 16.45
C SER A 178 14.56 -3.80 15.07
N GLY A 179 13.52 -3.04 14.70
CA GLY A 179 13.33 -2.51 13.35
C GLY A 179 13.03 -3.59 12.30
N ARG A 180 12.88 -4.86 12.70
CA ARG A 180 12.68 -5.97 11.77
C ARG A 180 11.34 -5.84 11.05
N ARG A 181 11.38 -5.87 9.71
CA ARG A 181 10.21 -5.75 8.83
C ARG A 181 9.68 -7.11 8.38
N HIS A 182 8.36 -7.24 8.45
CA HIS A 182 7.58 -8.35 7.92
C HIS A 182 6.65 -7.82 6.82
N ALA A 183 7.19 -7.67 5.60
CA ALA A 183 6.45 -7.04 4.50
C ALA A 183 5.43 -7.98 3.82
N GLY A 184 5.64 -9.29 3.81
CA GLY A 184 4.71 -10.25 3.19
C GLY A 184 4.34 -9.89 1.75
N SER A 185 3.04 -9.76 1.46
CA SER A 185 2.50 -9.36 0.15
C SER A 185 2.92 -7.96 -0.31
N PHE A 186 3.41 -7.11 0.59
CA PHE A 186 3.87 -5.75 0.29
C PHE A 186 5.34 -5.69 -0.17
N ALA A 187 6.08 -6.81 -0.12
CA ALA A 187 7.52 -6.83 -0.37
C ALA A 187 7.92 -6.17 -1.70
N SER A 188 7.11 -6.34 -2.76
CA SER A 188 7.37 -5.76 -4.08
C SER A 188 7.43 -4.23 -4.09
N LEU A 189 6.74 -3.57 -3.15
CA LEU A 189 6.71 -2.10 -3.04
C LEU A 189 8.05 -1.55 -2.53
N TYR A 190 8.89 -2.41 -1.94
CA TYR A 190 10.21 -2.05 -1.42
C TYR A 190 11.35 -2.40 -2.36
N THR A 191 11.18 -3.40 -3.22
CA THR A 191 12.22 -3.84 -4.16
C THR A 191 12.21 -3.04 -5.45
N ASN A 192 11.02 -2.69 -5.90
CA ASN A 192 10.79 -1.99 -7.14
C ASN A 192 9.99 -0.75 -6.74
N GLY A 193 10.67 0.37 -6.46
CA GLY A 193 9.96 1.62 -6.23
C GLY A 193 8.89 1.76 -7.31
N ALA A 194 7.63 1.98 -6.91
CA ALA A 194 6.46 2.02 -7.78
C ALA A 194 6.52 3.24 -8.70
N TRP A 195 7.54 3.29 -9.53
CA TRP A 195 7.80 4.33 -10.49
C TRP A 195 7.20 3.87 -11.81
N PRO A 196 6.45 4.73 -12.52
CA PRO A 196 6.23 4.49 -13.94
C PRO A 196 7.61 4.23 -14.55
N PHE A 197 7.74 3.18 -15.37
CA PHE A 197 8.89 3.12 -16.27
C PHE A 197 8.77 4.39 -17.11
N GLY A 198 9.58 5.42 -16.79
CA GLY A 198 9.31 6.81 -17.18
C GLY A 198 8.99 6.97 -18.66
N PRO A 199 8.32 8.07 -19.06
CA PRO A 199 7.89 8.28 -20.44
C PRO A 199 9.08 8.09 -21.37
N LYS A 200 9.01 7.06 -22.23
CA LYS A 200 10.13 6.61 -23.07
C LYS A 200 9.63 6.13 -24.42
N PRO A 201 10.47 6.26 -25.45
CA PRO A 201 10.15 6.95 -26.69
C PRO A 201 9.03 6.29 -27.48
N ALA A 202 8.26 7.13 -28.16
CA ALA A 202 7.54 6.77 -29.38
C ALA A 202 8.50 6.04 -30.32
N LEU A 203 8.34 4.72 -30.44
CA LEU A 203 9.10 3.92 -31.40
C LEU A 203 8.30 3.89 -32.70
N SER A 204 8.60 4.85 -33.57
CA SER A 204 8.10 4.85 -34.95
C SER A 204 8.88 3.82 -35.76
N PHE A 205 8.17 2.97 -36.50
CA PHE A 205 8.79 2.04 -37.43
C PHE A 205 8.21 2.20 -38.83
N GLN A 206 9.10 2.34 -39.81
CA GLN A 206 8.74 2.19 -41.22
C GLN A 206 8.94 0.73 -41.60
N GLN A 207 7.85 -0.01 -41.84
CA GLN A 207 7.97 -1.41 -42.24
C GLN A 207 7.87 -1.55 -43.75
N LYS A 208 8.91 -2.13 -44.37
CA LYS A 208 8.84 -2.76 -45.69
C LYS A 208 8.72 -4.27 -45.48
N GLN A 209 7.51 -4.81 -45.62
CA GLN A 209 7.29 -6.25 -45.50
C GLN A 209 7.29 -6.85 -46.91
N PRO A 210 8.17 -7.82 -47.22
CA PRO A 210 8.01 -8.60 -48.44
C PRO A 210 6.71 -9.39 -48.31
N ALA A 211 5.82 -9.23 -49.28
CA ALA A 211 4.58 -10.00 -49.33
C ALA A 211 4.79 -11.34 -50.08
N ASP A 212 5.82 -11.40 -50.93
CA ASP A 212 6.44 -12.57 -51.57
C ASP A 212 7.87 -12.19 -52.08
N PRO A 213 8.66 -13.07 -52.73
CA PRO A 213 10.00 -12.73 -53.22
C PRO A 213 10.06 -11.58 -54.24
N ALA A 214 8.93 -11.24 -54.90
CA ALA A 214 8.81 -10.26 -55.97
C ALA A 214 7.98 -9.02 -55.58
N SER A 215 7.52 -8.92 -54.33
CA SER A 215 6.62 -7.87 -53.87
C SER A 215 6.90 -7.36 -52.45
N SER A 216 6.67 -6.07 -52.25
CA SER A 216 6.85 -5.41 -50.95
C SER A 216 5.68 -4.49 -50.66
N ILE A 217 5.18 -4.54 -49.42
CA ILE A 217 4.27 -3.54 -48.86
C ILE A 217 5.07 -2.59 -47.98
N SER A 218 4.95 -1.29 -48.21
CA SER A 218 5.47 -0.26 -47.30
C SER A 218 4.35 0.54 -46.67
N TRP A 219 4.40 0.69 -45.35
CA TRP A 219 3.45 1.45 -44.55
C TRP A 219 4.12 1.80 -43.21
N ASN A 220 3.72 2.93 -42.63
CA ASN A 220 4.28 3.44 -41.39
C ASN A 220 3.29 3.21 -40.25
N ALA A 221 3.63 2.33 -39.32
CA ALA A 221 2.88 2.17 -38.09
C ALA A 221 3.71 2.58 -36.89
N GLU A 222 3.06 3.22 -35.92
CA GLU A 222 3.66 3.54 -34.64
C GLU A 222 2.85 2.84 -33.56
N VAL A 223 3.49 1.97 -32.78
CA VAL A 223 2.89 1.49 -31.53
C VAL A 223 3.35 2.43 -30.44
N ARG A 224 2.38 3.10 -29.84
CA ARG A 224 2.64 3.94 -28.69
C ARG A 224 2.37 3.14 -27.43
N ASP A 225 3.41 2.90 -26.66
CA ASP A 225 3.32 2.33 -25.31
C ASP A 225 3.51 3.47 -24.33
N HIS A 226 2.42 3.99 -23.76
CA HIS A 226 2.58 5.18 -22.92
C HIS A 226 2.92 4.88 -21.47
N ASP A 227 2.51 3.74 -20.87
CA ASP A 227 2.91 3.42 -19.50
C ASP A 227 2.92 1.91 -19.23
N ALA A 228 3.98 1.43 -18.58
CA ALA A 228 3.95 0.13 -17.91
C ALA A 228 4.37 0.30 -16.46
N PHE A 229 3.81 -0.52 -15.57
CA PHE A 229 4.18 -0.51 -14.15
C PHE A 229 3.83 -1.82 -13.46
N ARG A 230 4.39 -2.01 -12.27
CA ARG A 230 4.21 -3.20 -11.42
C ARG A 230 3.53 -2.81 -10.12
N VAL A 231 2.52 -3.59 -9.73
CA VAL A 231 1.83 -3.42 -8.45
C VAL A 231 1.49 -4.77 -7.83
N PRO A 232 1.58 -4.92 -6.49
CA PRO A 232 1.16 -6.15 -5.83
C PRO A 232 -0.35 -6.25 -5.67
N TYR A 233 -1.09 -5.15 -5.85
CA TYR A 233 -2.54 -5.11 -5.74
C TYR A 233 -3.11 -4.30 -6.90
N LEU A 234 -4.18 -4.81 -7.52
CA LEU A 234 -4.96 -4.10 -8.51
C LEU A 234 -6.44 -4.28 -8.21
N ALA A 235 -7.22 -3.21 -8.14
CA ALA A 235 -8.65 -3.37 -7.85
C ALA A 235 -9.37 -4.15 -8.96
N GLY A 236 -10.41 -4.87 -8.55
CA GLY A 236 -11.09 -5.84 -9.41
C GLY A 236 -10.27 -7.11 -9.71
N LEU A 237 -9.01 -7.19 -9.30
CA LEU A 237 -8.19 -8.42 -9.31
C LEU A 237 -7.64 -8.80 -7.93
N GLY A 238 -7.57 -7.86 -7.00
CA GLY A 238 -7.05 -8.06 -5.64
C GLY A 238 -5.52 -8.15 -5.60
N TRP A 239 -5.03 -8.83 -4.55
CA TRP A 239 -3.60 -9.11 -4.39
C TRP A 239 -3.12 -10.11 -5.45
N ALA A 240 -1.95 -9.83 -6.02
CA ALA A 240 -1.26 -10.77 -6.88
C ALA A 240 -0.93 -12.07 -6.10
N PRO A 241 -0.88 -13.23 -6.78
CA PRO A 241 -0.47 -14.48 -6.15
C PRO A 241 0.93 -14.37 -5.52
N ARG A 242 1.20 -15.22 -4.52
CA ARG A 242 2.50 -15.22 -3.81
C ARG A 242 3.67 -15.35 -4.79
N GLY A 243 4.67 -14.47 -4.66
CA GLY A 243 5.84 -14.41 -5.54
C GLY A 243 5.58 -13.80 -6.92
N ARG A 244 4.41 -13.17 -7.13
CA ARG A 244 4.02 -12.53 -8.38
C ARG A 244 3.56 -11.10 -8.15
N GLU A 245 3.54 -10.33 -9.22
CA GLU A 245 3.03 -8.96 -9.31
C GLU A 245 2.06 -8.85 -10.49
N TRP A 246 1.16 -7.88 -10.40
CA TRP A 246 0.44 -7.39 -11.56
C TRP A 246 1.34 -6.47 -12.35
N PHE A 247 1.52 -6.78 -13.62
CA PHE A 247 2.19 -5.94 -14.59
C PHE A 247 1.13 -5.35 -15.51
N VAL A 248 0.97 -4.03 -15.42
CA VAL A 248 -0.04 -3.29 -16.15
C VAL A 248 0.65 -2.60 -17.31
N VAL A 249 0.11 -2.77 -18.52
CA VAL A 249 0.54 -2.07 -19.73
C VAL A 249 -0.63 -1.23 -20.23
N ARG A 250 -0.45 0.09 -20.28
CA ARG A 250 -1.50 1.05 -20.61
C ARG A 250 -1.24 1.73 -21.94
N SER A 251 -2.35 2.19 -22.52
CA SER A 251 -2.36 3.02 -23.72
C SER A 251 -1.64 2.40 -24.89
N VAL A 252 -1.59 1.06 -24.95
CA VAL A 252 -0.98 0.33 -26.07
C VAL A 252 -1.92 0.44 -27.25
N GLY A 253 -1.53 1.28 -28.21
CA GLY A 253 -2.30 1.55 -29.41
C GLY A 253 -1.44 1.38 -30.65
N TYR A 254 -2.09 1.45 -31.81
CA TYR A 254 -1.42 1.57 -33.09
C TYR A 254 -1.85 2.88 -33.74
N TYR A 255 -0.91 3.52 -34.42
CA TYR A 255 -1.13 4.64 -35.31
C TYR A 255 -0.74 4.22 -36.72
N LEU A 256 -1.60 4.54 -37.68
CA LEU A 256 -1.32 4.36 -39.10
C LEU A 256 -0.93 5.75 -39.61
N ASN A 257 0.34 5.97 -39.93
CA ASN A 257 0.79 7.29 -40.38
C ASN A 257 0.42 7.57 -41.84
N ASP A 258 0.10 6.53 -42.61
CA ASP A 258 -0.28 6.64 -44.01
C ASP A 258 -1.69 6.05 -44.22
N ASP A 259 -2.55 6.81 -44.91
CA ASP A 259 -3.88 6.35 -45.34
C ASP A 259 -3.81 5.27 -46.43
N ALA A 260 -2.61 5.03 -46.97
CA ALA A 260 -2.37 4.10 -48.04
C ALA A 260 -1.11 3.26 -47.80
N ALA A 261 -1.27 1.94 -47.80
CA ALA A 261 -0.16 1.02 -47.96
C ALA A 261 0.22 0.93 -49.45
N LEU A 262 1.52 1.05 -49.75
CA LEU A 262 2.03 0.92 -51.10
C LEU A 262 2.47 -0.52 -51.35
N TRP A 263 1.78 -1.21 -52.26
CA TRP A 263 2.19 -2.51 -52.76
C TRP A 263 3.03 -2.34 -54.03
N LYS A 264 4.21 -2.93 -54.05
CA LYS A 264 5.05 -3.07 -55.25
C LYS A 264 5.11 -4.53 -55.64
N SER A 265 4.86 -4.88 -56.90
CA SER A 265 4.99 -6.25 -57.42
C SER A 265 5.40 -6.21 -58.88
N GLY A 266 6.50 -6.84 -59.26
CA GLY A 266 6.94 -6.93 -60.67
C GLY A 266 6.97 -5.58 -61.41
N GLY A 267 7.41 -4.51 -60.74
CA GLY A 267 7.47 -3.15 -61.30
C GLY A 267 6.18 -2.32 -61.21
N ARG A 268 5.02 -2.91 -60.88
CA ARG A 268 3.74 -2.20 -60.70
C ARG A 268 3.56 -1.71 -59.27
N ARG A 269 2.98 -0.51 -59.11
CA ARG A 269 2.62 0.10 -57.82
C ARG A 269 1.10 0.14 -57.67
N ALA A 270 0.59 -0.30 -56.53
CA ALA A 270 -0.82 -0.16 -56.17
C ALA A 270 -0.96 0.41 -54.76
N GLN A 271 -1.91 1.33 -54.59
CA GLN A 271 -2.27 1.89 -53.30
C GLN A 271 -3.44 1.10 -52.70
N TYR A 272 -3.32 0.82 -51.40
CA TYR A 272 -4.36 0.17 -50.61
C TYR A 272 -4.72 1.02 -49.42
N ALA A 273 -5.99 1.39 -49.30
CA ALA A 273 -6.52 2.00 -48.10
C ALA A 273 -6.52 0.98 -46.94
N VAL A 274 -6.06 1.41 -45.76
CA VAL A 274 -6.16 0.60 -44.55
C VAL A 274 -7.57 0.75 -43.99
N GLN A 275 -8.34 -0.34 -43.95
CA GLN A 275 -9.74 -0.29 -43.48
C GLN A 275 -9.87 -0.35 -41.96
N GLY A 276 -8.77 -0.64 -41.26
CA GLY A 276 -8.72 -0.77 -39.81
C GLY A 276 -7.92 -2.00 -39.37
N ALA A 277 -7.67 -2.10 -38.06
CA ALA A 277 -7.10 -3.30 -37.47
C ALA A 277 -8.16 -4.41 -37.39
N SER A 278 -7.83 -5.59 -37.90
CA SER A 278 -8.63 -6.80 -37.73
C SER A 278 -8.29 -7.54 -36.43
N ARG A 279 -7.04 -7.43 -35.95
CA ARG A 279 -6.60 -7.98 -34.66
C ARG A 279 -5.50 -7.13 -34.05
N PHE A 280 -5.54 -6.97 -32.72
CA PHE A 280 -4.45 -6.42 -31.94
C PHE A 280 -4.25 -7.29 -30.71
N ALA A 281 -3.05 -7.80 -30.51
CA ALA A 281 -2.71 -8.66 -29.38
C ALA A 281 -1.49 -8.07 -28.65
N VAL A 282 -1.54 -8.09 -27.33
CA VAL A 282 -0.42 -7.74 -26.46
C VAL A 282 -0.08 -8.96 -25.63
N THR A 283 1.18 -9.36 -25.63
CA THR A 283 1.69 -10.43 -24.77
C THR A 283 2.84 -9.92 -23.92
N VAL A 284 3.07 -10.57 -22.79
CA VAL A 284 4.24 -10.34 -21.95
C VAL A 284 4.97 -11.64 -21.72
N ALA A 285 6.23 -11.70 -22.13
CA ALA A 285 7.04 -12.92 -22.15
C ALA A 285 6.28 -14.09 -22.82
N GLY A 286 5.65 -13.83 -23.97
CA GLY A 286 4.86 -14.79 -24.75
C GLY A 286 3.52 -15.19 -24.12
N LYS A 287 3.08 -14.55 -23.03
CA LYS A 287 1.81 -14.86 -22.37
C LYS A 287 0.72 -13.85 -22.69
N ALA A 288 -0.48 -14.35 -22.93
CA ALA A 288 -1.69 -13.54 -23.05
C ALA A 288 -2.01 -12.80 -21.73
N PRO A 289 -2.75 -11.69 -21.80
CA PRO A 289 -3.14 -10.93 -20.61
C PRO A 289 -4.04 -11.78 -19.70
N ALA A 290 -3.82 -11.65 -18.39
CA ALA A 290 -4.72 -12.19 -17.38
C ALA A 290 -6.07 -11.44 -17.38
N LYS A 291 -6.05 -10.14 -17.73
CA LYS A 291 -7.24 -9.32 -17.90
C LYS A 291 -6.99 -8.22 -18.92
N VAL A 292 -7.99 -7.95 -19.76
CA VAL A 292 -8.05 -6.76 -20.60
C VAL A 292 -8.96 -5.77 -19.90
N LEU A 293 -8.42 -4.65 -19.44
CA LEU A 293 -9.19 -3.59 -18.76
C LEU A 293 -9.92 -2.70 -19.76
N ARG A 294 -9.27 -2.43 -20.91
CA ARG A 294 -9.84 -1.65 -22.00
C ARG A 294 -9.32 -2.17 -23.33
N LYS A 295 -10.19 -2.45 -24.30
CA LYS A 295 -9.72 -2.77 -25.65
C LYS A 295 -9.39 -1.48 -26.42
N PRO A 296 -8.43 -1.53 -27.36
CA PRO A 296 -8.22 -0.42 -28.28
C PRO A 296 -9.52 -0.11 -29.03
N GLY A 297 -9.94 1.17 -29.05
CA GLY A 297 -11.12 1.61 -29.80
C GLY A 297 -12.45 1.65 -29.04
N GLU A 298 -12.53 1.16 -27.80
CA GLU A 298 -13.79 1.15 -27.03
C GLU A 298 -14.18 2.52 -26.43
N SER A 299 -13.24 3.47 -26.29
CA SER A 299 -13.54 4.79 -25.72
C SER A 299 -13.85 5.84 -26.80
N GLY A 300 -15.13 6.06 -27.09
CA GLY A 300 -15.71 7.31 -27.64
C GLY A 300 -15.12 7.89 -28.94
N LYS A 301 -16.00 8.13 -29.94
CA LYS A 301 -15.79 8.83 -31.23
C LYS A 301 -14.35 9.27 -31.53
N ALA A 302 -13.73 8.60 -32.50
CA ALA A 302 -12.55 9.08 -33.20
C ALA A 302 -12.81 10.48 -33.76
N TYR A 303 -12.33 11.51 -33.07
CA TYR A 303 -12.25 12.85 -33.63
C TYR A 303 -11.01 12.89 -34.53
N GLY A 304 -11.24 12.76 -35.83
CA GLY A 304 -10.18 12.82 -36.84
C GLY A 304 -9.16 11.69 -36.74
N TYR A 305 -8.14 11.76 -37.59
CA TYR A 305 -7.02 10.83 -37.72
C TYR A 305 -6.17 10.65 -36.44
N SER A 306 -6.60 11.18 -35.30
CA SER A 306 -5.98 11.13 -33.98
C SER A 306 -6.57 10.00 -33.12
N ALA A 307 -5.82 8.88 -33.10
CA ALA A 307 -5.83 7.69 -32.24
C ALA A 307 -7.02 7.42 -31.28
N PRO A 308 -7.64 6.21 -31.32
CA PRO A 308 -8.39 5.71 -30.17
C PRO A 308 -7.47 5.62 -28.94
N ARG A 309 -7.99 5.89 -27.73
CA ARG A 309 -7.21 5.63 -26.50
C ARG A 309 -6.74 4.18 -26.52
N GLY A 310 -5.43 3.96 -26.38
CA GLY A 310 -4.84 2.63 -26.48
C GLY A 310 -5.41 1.65 -25.45
N GLY A 311 -5.26 0.36 -25.71
CA GLY A 311 -5.73 -0.69 -24.82
C GLY A 311 -4.98 -0.71 -23.49
N GLU A 312 -5.63 -1.27 -22.47
CA GLU A 312 -5.04 -1.49 -21.14
C GLU A 312 -5.11 -2.98 -20.79
N TYR A 313 -3.95 -3.55 -20.49
CA TYR A 313 -3.74 -4.98 -20.34
C TYR A 313 -3.03 -5.28 -19.02
N VAL A 314 -3.46 -6.34 -18.35
CA VAL A 314 -2.91 -6.79 -17.08
C VAL A 314 -2.36 -8.19 -17.23
N PHE A 315 -1.13 -8.37 -16.79
CA PHE A 315 -0.42 -9.64 -16.79
C PHE A 315 -0.04 -9.99 -15.35
N SER A 316 -0.01 -11.28 -15.03
CA SER A 316 0.63 -11.74 -13.80
C SER A 316 2.03 -12.23 -14.13
N ILE A 317 3.06 -11.61 -13.56
CA ILE A 317 4.46 -11.98 -13.77
C ILE A 317 5.14 -12.27 -12.43
N ARG A 318 6.27 -12.99 -12.43
CA ARG A 318 7.03 -13.17 -11.19
C ARG A 318 7.61 -11.83 -10.76
N SER A 319 7.65 -11.60 -9.46
CA SER A 319 8.25 -10.40 -8.89
C SER A 319 9.72 -10.28 -9.29
N GLY A 320 10.14 -9.11 -9.76
CA GLY A 320 11.53 -8.84 -10.18
C GLY A 320 11.95 -9.40 -11.56
N ASP A 321 11.17 -10.30 -12.18
CA ASP A 321 11.51 -10.82 -13.52
C ASP A 321 11.49 -9.71 -14.57
N ARG A 322 12.37 -9.77 -15.57
CA ARG A 322 12.26 -8.93 -16.77
C ARG A 322 10.98 -9.23 -17.52
N ALA A 323 10.32 -8.20 -18.05
CA ALA A 323 9.10 -8.35 -18.82
C ALA A 323 9.36 -7.90 -20.26
N THR A 324 9.18 -8.79 -21.23
CA THR A 324 9.21 -8.41 -22.64
C THR A 324 7.78 -8.18 -23.10
N VAL A 325 7.41 -6.94 -23.45
CA VAL A 325 6.10 -6.63 -24.05
C VAL A 325 6.20 -6.87 -25.54
N GLU A 326 5.27 -7.66 -26.06
CA GLU A 326 5.13 -7.90 -27.49
C GLU A 326 3.76 -7.49 -27.98
N SER A 327 3.70 -6.65 -29.02
CA SER A 327 2.45 -6.22 -29.65
C SER A 327 2.39 -6.75 -31.08
N ALA A 328 1.28 -7.34 -31.45
CA ALA A 328 1.02 -7.86 -32.79
C ALA A 328 -0.25 -7.22 -33.35
N LEU A 329 -0.16 -6.71 -34.58
CA LEU A 329 -1.27 -6.07 -35.27
C LEU A 329 -1.60 -6.89 -36.52
N SER A 330 -2.85 -6.92 -36.92
CA SER A 330 -3.27 -7.38 -38.25
C SER A 330 -4.23 -6.36 -38.79
N ALA A 331 -4.09 -6.00 -40.06
CA ALA A 331 -4.94 -5.00 -40.70
C ALA A 331 -5.51 -5.55 -42.00
N THR A 332 -6.71 -5.08 -42.31
CA THR A 332 -7.36 -5.37 -43.59
C THR A 332 -7.08 -4.22 -44.55
N LEU A 333 -6.49 -4.56 -45.68
CA LEU A 333 -6.16 -3.65 -46.77
C LEU A 333 -7.18 -3.79 -47.88
N ARG A 334 -7.72 -2.66 -48.36
CA ARG A 334 -8.60 -2.61 -49.53
C ARG A 334 -7.96 -1.75 -50.61
N ARG A 335 -7.97 -2.22 -51.85
CA ARG A 335 -7.38 -1.48 -52.97
C ARG A 335 -8.13 -0.16 -53.18
N SER A 336 -7.40 0.96 -53.33
CA SER A 336 -8.00 2.30 -53.42
C SER A 336 -8.62 2.61 -54.80
N SER A 337 -8.17 1.93 -55.87
CA SER A 337 -8.80 2.03 -57.19
C SER A 337 -10.04 1.13 -57.23
N GLY A 338 -11.16 1.62 -57.78
CA GLY A 338 -12.51 1.00 -57.81
C GLY A 338 -12.70 -0.41 -58.40
N ASP A 339 -11.63 -1.19 -58.50
CA ASP A 339 -11.65 -2.63 -58.75
C ASP A 339 -12.26 -3.39 -57.57
N ARG A 340 -13.16 -4.33 -57.89
CA ARG A 340 -13.77 -5.32 -56.97
C ARG A 340 -12.76 -6.37 -56.47
N ALA A 341 -11.48 -6.02 -56.35
CA ALA A 341 -10.48 -6.93 -55.81
C ALA A 341 -10.82 -7.27 -54.35
N ALA A 342 -10.74 -8.56 -54.02
CA ALA A 342 -11.00 -9.02 -52.67
C ALA A 342 -10.08 -8.30 -51.66
N PRO A 343 -10.59 -7.90 -50.48
CA PRO A 343 -9.77 -7.33 -49.42
C PRO A 343 -8.64 -8.31 -49.06
N ARG A 344 -7.43 -7.78 -48.85
CA ARG A 344 -6.28 -8.56 -48.41
C ARG A 344 -6.06 -8.35 -46.93
N VAL A 345 -5.95 -9.43 -46.17
CA VAL A 345 -5.53 -9.36 -44.77
C VAL A 345 -4.02 -9.51 -44.71
N VAL A 346 -3.35 -8.54 -44.10
CA VAL A 346 -1.90 -8.61 -43.88
C VAL A 346 -1.64 -8.69 -42.38
N ALA A 347 -0.91 -9.73 -41.98
CA ALA A 347 -0.41 -9.85 -40.62
C ALA A 347 0.79 -8.91 -40.46
N LEU A 348 0.68 -7.98 -39.52
CA LEU A 348 1.67 -6.94 -39.24
C LEU A 348 2.57 -7.43 -38.10
N LYS A 349 3.84 -7.03 -38.15
CA LYS A 349 4.92 -7.65 -37.36
C LYS A 349 4.75 -7.43 -35.86
N VAL A 350 5.25 -8.41 -35.09
CA VAL A 350 5.44 -8.40 -33.64
C VAL A 350 6.50 -7.36 -33.27
N GLN A 351 6.13 -6.31 -32.53
CA GLN A 351 7.09 -5.47 -31.84
C GLN A 351 7.52 -6.16 -30.56
N ARG A 352 8.79 -6.05 -30.18
CA ARG A 352 9.33 -6.60 -28.94
C ARG A 352 10.02 -5.50 -28.15
N ARG A 353 9.67 -5.33 -26.88
CA ARG A 353 10.30 -4.36 -25.97
C ARG A 353 10.65 -5.03 -24.66
N ASP A 354 11.91 -4.94 -24.28
CA ASP A 354 12.33 -5.37 -22.94
C ASP A 354 12.08 -4.25 -21.92
N VAL A 355 11.33 -4.61 -20.87
CA VAL A 355 11.02 -3.77 -19.72
C VAL A 355 11.81 -4.31 -18.55
N HIS A 356 12.87 -3.60 -18.20
CA HIS A 356 13.71 -3.90 -17.06
C HIS A 356 13.07 -3.37 -15.78
N PRO A 357 13.12 -4.13 -14.65
CA PRO A 357 12.80 -3.54 -13.36
C PRO A 357 13.70 -2.33 -13.14
N ALA A 358 13.15 -1.26 -12.56
CA ALA A 358 13.98 -0.14 -12.11
C ALA A 358 14.95 -0.71 -11.07
N VAL A 359 16.25 -0.65 -11.36
CA VAL A 359 17.27 -0.98 -10.36
C VAL A 359 17.12 0.08 -9.27
N ALA A 360 16.67 -0.33 -8.10
CA ALA A 360 16.70 0.55 -6.93
C ALA A 360 18.16 0.97 -6.76
N GLY A 361 18.46 2.25 -7.02
CA GLY A 361 19.74 2.81 -6.63
C GLY A 361 19.90 2.54 -5.15
N SER A 362 20.99 1.89 -4.77
CA SER A 362 21.34 1.68 -3.37
C SER A 362 21.39 3.05 -2.69
N ALA A 363 20.31 3.42 -2.00
CA ALA A 363 20.36 4.50 -1.03
C ALA A 363 21.38 4.03 0.01
N GLY A 364 22.49 4.75 0.08
CA GLY A 364 23.63 4.38 0.90
C GLY A 364 23.20 4.07 2.33
N GLU A 365 23.79 3.00 2.87
CA GLU A 365 23.85 2.77 4.30
C GLU A 365 24.51 3.99 4.96
N GLY A 366 23.69 4.94 5.41
CA GLY A 366 24.10 5.93 6.39
C GLY A 366 24.20 5.22 7.74
N ARG A 367 25.43 5.00 8.17
CA ARG A 367 25.78 4.64 9.55
C ARG A 367 25.37 5.73 10.53
#